data_AF-A0A1H5LEL7-F1
#
_entry.id   AF-A0A1H5LEL7-F1
#
_cell.length_a   1.000
_cell.length_b   1.000
_cell.length_c   1.000
_cell.angle_alpha   90.00
_cell.angle_beta   90.00
_cell.angle_gamma   90.00
#
_symmetry.space_group_name_H-M   'P 1'
#
loop_
_entity.id
_entity.type
_entity.pdbx_description
1 polymer ?
#
loop_
_entity_poly.entity_id
_entity_poly.type
_entity_poly.pdbx_seq_one_letter_code
_entity_poly.pdbx_strand_id
1 'polypeptide(L)'
;MFTVTERGAIRDSLVERARVDDGVVAAALVGSAARGEEDAFSDIDLVLRVAQDADPAEVSRRWTEHLYAEHRAAHHLDVIAGGVLYRVFLLHFWRRVSGRTGPVASTATPPQSRWRRRQRAGYRGRHGRHAPRTAR
;
A
#
# COMPACT_ATOMS: atom_id res chain seq x y z
N MET A 1 15.95 -11.66 2.86
CA MET A 1 16.88 -10.58 2.51
C MET A 1 16.20 -9.72 1.46
N PHE A 2 16.21 -8.39 1.65
CA PHE A 2 15.65 -7.45 0.67
C PHE A 2 16.54 -7.38 -0.57
N THR A 3 15.92 -7.22 -1.74
CA THR A 3 16.63 -6.76 -2.95
C THR A 3 16.91 -5.26 -2.84
N VAL A 4 17.91 -4.78 -3.60
CA VAL A 4 18.22 -3.35 -3.69
C VAL A 4 16.99 -2.54 -4.11
N THR A 5 16.18 -3.06 -5.04
CA THR A 5 14.94 -2.39 -5.51
C THR A 5 13.88 -2.31 -4.42
N GLU A 6 13.62 -3.39 -3.67
CA GLU A 6 12.64 -3.36 -2.56
C GLU A 6 13.07 -2.40 -1.46
N ARG A 7 14.36 -2.35 -1.15
CA ARG A 7 14.93 -1.41 -0.18
C ARG A 7 14.77 0.03 -0.65
N GLY A 8 15.06 0.30 -1.93
CA GLY A 8 14.83 1.60 -2.56
C GLY A 8 13.37 2.05 -2.44
N ALA A 9 12.41 1.16 -2.70
CA ALA A 9 10.99 1.48 -2.55
C ALA A 9 10.59 1.80 -1.09
N ILE A 10 11.13 1.07 -0.11
CA ILE A 10 10.91 1.38 1.32
C ILE A 10 11.49 2.75 1.65
N ARG A 11 12.75 3.00 1.27
CA ARG A 11 13.43 4.27 1.50
C ARG A 11 12.63 5.43 0.91
N ASP A 12 12.20 5.32 -0.34
CA ASP A 12 11.46 6.38 -1.02
C ASP A 12 10.11 6.62 -0.31
N SER A 13 9.41 5.57 0.14
CA SER A 13 8.20 5.69 0.96
C SER A 13 8.44 6.42 2.29
N LEU A 14 9.56 6.16 2.97
CA LEU A 14 9.91 6.85 4.21
C LEU A 14 10.23 8.33 3.97
N VAL A 15 10.89 8.64 2.85
CA VAL A 15 11.14 10.03 2.45
C VAL A 15 9.84 10.76 2.13
N GLU A 16 8.91 10.13 1.40
CA GLU A 16 7.59 10.73 1.15
C GLU A 16 6.80 10.96 2.43
N ARG A 17 6.84 10.02 3.39
CA ARG A 17 6.25 10.21 4.71
C ARG A 17 6.82 11.43 5.41
N ALA A 18 8.14 11.60 5.41
CA ALA A 18 8.79 12.74 6.05
C ALA A 18 8.34 14.08 5.45
N ARG A 19 7.99 14.12 4.16
CA ARG A 19 7.50 15.34 3.52
C ARG A 19 6.09 15.75 3.93
N VAL A 20 5.29 14.82 4.44
CA VAL A 20 3.89 15.04 4.82
C VAL A 20 3.65 14.99 6.32
N ASP A 21 4.70 14.80 7.13
CA ASP A 21 4.61 14.83 8.60
C ASP A 21 4.93 16.24 9.10
N ASP A 22 3.91 16.95 9.59
CA ASP A 22 4.05 18.31 10.12
C ASP A 22 5.05 18.41 11.30
N GLY A 23 5.32 17.30 11.99
CA GLY A 23 6.31 17.23 13.07
C GLY A 23 7.76 17.12 12.59
N VAL A 24 7.99 17.00 11.28
CA VAL A 24 9.32 16.82 10.68
C VAL A 24 9.62 17.99 9.75
N VAL A 25 10.69 18.73 10.04
CA VAL A 25 11.11 19.91 9.23
C VAL A 25 12.21 19.59 8.22
N ALA A 26 12.92 18.47 8.42
CA ALA A 26 13.89 17.97 7.45
C ALA A 26 14.12 16.48 7.64
N ALA A 27 14.53 15.80 6.57
CA ALA A 27 14.98 14.42 6.61
C ALA A 27 16.26 14.27 5.77
N ALA A 28 17.20 13.46 6.25
CA ALA A 28 18.45 13.18 5.56
C ALA A 28 18.70 11.67 5.53
N LEU A 29 19.04 11.16 4.35
CA LEU A 29 19.63 9.83 4.22
C LEU A 29 21.11 9.92 4.57
N VAL A 30 21.60 8.98 5.37
CA VAL A 30 23.01 8.87 5.73
C VAL A 30 23.54 7.48 5.34
N GLY A 31 24.77 7.15 5.72
CA GLY A 31 25.34 5.83 5.45
C GLY A 31 25.64 5.56 3.96
N SER A 32 25.46 4.31 3.53
CA SER A 32 25.76 3.87 2.15
C SER A 32 24.83 4.50 1.12
N ALA A 33 23.57 4.75 1.49
CA ALA A 33 22.59 5.46 0.67
C ALA A 33 23.04 6.88 0.30
N ALA A 34 23.69 7.59 1.22
CA ALA A 34 24.23 8.93 0.96
C ALA A 34 25.41 8.93 -0.04
N ARG A 35 26.09 7.78 -0.21
CA ARG A 35 27.24 7.64 -1.12
C ARG A 35 26.85 6.98 -2.45
N GLY A 36 25.61 6.48 -2.59
CA GLY A 36 25.20 5.69 -3.74
C GLY A 36 25.89 4.33 -3.81
N GLU A 37 26.42 3.84 -2.69
CA GLU A 37 27.20 2.59 -2.58
C GLU A 37 26.36 1.46 -1.95
N GLU A 38 25.03 1.51 -2.10
CA GLU A 38 24.14 0.50 -1.52
C GLU A 38 24.33 -0.86 -2.19
N ASP A 39 24.45 -1.89 -1.36
CA ASP A 39 24.55 -3.29 -1.78
C ASP A 39 23.44 -4.16 -1.17
N ALA A 40 23.57 -5.48 -1.31
CA ALA A 40 22.58 -6.42 -0.80
C ALA A 40 22.49 -6.40 0.75
N PHE A 41 23.57 -6.01 1.44
CA PHE A 41 23.68 -6.04 2.90
C PHE A 41 23.44 -4.66 3.55
N SER A 42 23.27 -3.61 2.74
CA SER A 42 23.07 -2.25 3.23
C SER A 42 21.74 -2.07 3.97
N ASP A 43 21.79 -1.31 5.07
CA ASP A 43 20.63 -0.84 5.81
C ASP A 43 20.12 0.51 5.24
N ILE A 44 19.00 1.02 5.78
CA ILE A 44 18.49 2.36 5.47
C ILE A 44 18.72 3.23 6.69
N ASP A 45 19.63 4.19 6.57
CA ASP A 45 19.86 5.18 7.61
C ASP A 45 19.12 6.48 7.30
N LEU A 46 18.11 6.80 8.11
CA LEU A 46 17.29 8.00 7.99
C LEU A 46 17.37 8.84 9.26
N VAL A 47 17.74 10.11 9.10
CA VAL A 47 17.75 11.10 10.19
C VAL A 47 16.61 12.08 9.98
N LEU A 48 15.81 12.30 11.02
CA LEU A 48 14.72 13.26 11.01
C LEU A 48 15.06 14.44 11.92
N ARG A 49 14.86 15.64 11.40
CA ARG A 49 14.85 16.86 12.21
C ARG A 49 13.41 17.13 12.61
N VAL A 50 13.13 17.00 13.90
CA VAL A 50 11.82 17.31 14.48
C VAL A 50 11.63 18.82 14.57
N ALA A 51 10.40 19.30 14.33
CA ALA A 51 10.04 20.69 14.50
C ALA A 51 10.26 21.16 15.96
N GLN A 52 10.58 22.43 16.18
CA GLN A 52 10.89 22.94 17.53
C GLN A 52 9.68 22.94 18.47
N ASP A 53 8.48 23.04 17.92
CA ASP A 53 7.19 23.06 18.59
C ASP A 53 6.52 21.67 18.68
N ALA A 54 7.10 20.67 18.00
CA ALA A 54 6.63 19.29 18.09
C ALA A 54 7.30 18.54 19.24
N ASP A 55 6.55 17.65 19.89
CA ASP A 55 7.10 16.73 20.88
C ASP A 55 7.87 15.58 20.18
N PRO A 56 9.20 15.45 20.38
CA PRO A 56 9.98 14.39 19.77
C PRO A 56 9.51 12.98 20.15
N ALA A 57 8.94 12.79 21.35
CA ALA A 57 8.43 11.49 21.77
C ALA A 57 7.18 11.10 20.96
N GLU A 58 6.29 12.06 20.72
CA GLU A 58 5.09 11.85 19.91
C GLU A 58 5.44 11.63 18.42
N VAL A 59 6.38 12.39 17.85
CA VAL A 59 6.88 12.13 16.49
C VAL A 59 7.47 10.72 16.42
N SER A 60 8.33 10.36 17.37
CA SER A 60 8.95 9.03 17.44
C SER A 60 7.91 7.91 17.55
N ARG A 61 6.85 8.09 18.34
CA ARG A 61 5.72 7.15 18.45
C ARG A 61 4.98 6.97 17.13
N ARG A 62 4.60 8.07 16.46
CA ARG A 62 3.89 8.04 15.16
C ARG A 62 4.70 7.37 14.06
N TRP A 63 6.02 7.56 14.07
CA TRP A 63 6.93 6.88 13.14
C TRP A 63 7.07 5.39 13.43
N THR A 64 7.19 5.01 14.71
CA THR A 64 7.19 3.61 15.14
C THR A 64 5.92 2.90 14.69
N GLU A 65 4.75 3.45 14.99
CA GLU A 65 3.46 2.86 14.64
C GLU A 65 3.34 2.61 13.13
N HIS A 66 3.80 3.54 12.32
CA HIS A 66 3.82 3.37 10.88
C HIS A 66 4.80 2.31 10.39
N LEU A 67 6.01 2.26 10.93
CA LEU A 67 6.99 1.23 10.55
C LEU A 67 6.49 -0.18 10.91
N TYR A 68 5.75 -0.32 12.01
CA TYR A 68 5.05 -1.57 12.32
C TYR A 68 3.89 -1.85 11.36
N ALA A 69 3.06 -0.86 11.05
CA ALA A 69 1.87 -1.03 10.21
C ALA A 69 2.20 -1.30 8.73
N GLU A 70 3.01 -0.45 8.11
CA GLU A 70 3.22 -0.44 6.66
C GLU A 70 4.47 -1.23 6.24
N HIS A 71 5.48 -1.30 7.11
CA HIS A 71 6.77 -1.91 6.79
C HIS A 71 7.06 -3.20 7.59
N ARG A 72 6.09 -3.66 8.40
CA ARG A 72 6.16 -4.91 9.16
C ARG A 72 7.43 -5.01 10.00
N ALA A 73 7.77 -3.93 10.72
CA ALA A 73 8.81 -4.00 11.73
C ALA A 73 8.58 -5.19 12.66
N ALA A 74 9.58 -6.05 12.81
CA ALA A 74 9.60 -7.17 13.74
C ALA A 74 9.98 -6.70 15.14
N HIS A 75 10.96 -5.79 15.22
CA HIS A 75 11.49 -5.28 16.47
C HIS A 75 12.08 -3.88 16.25
N HIS A 76 12.25 -3.12 17.32
CA HIS A 76 13.06 -1.90 17.32
C HIS A 76 13.94 -1.81 18.57
N LEU A 77 15.03 -1.07 18.46
CA LEU A 77 15.96 -0.80 19.56
C LEU A 77 16.20 0.71 19.64
N ASP A 78 16.18 1.23 20.87
CA ASP A 78 16.51 2.61 21.16
C ASP A 78 17.91 2.73 21.72
N VAL A 79 18.66 3.69 21.17
CA VAL A 79 19.97 4.08 21.66
C VAL A 79 19.97 5.60 21.83
N ILE A 80 20.25 6.08 23.04
CA ILE A 80 20.46 7.51 23.30
C ILE A 80 21.96 7.78 23.31
N ALA A 81 22.43 8.62 22.40
CA ALA A 81 23.83 9.03 22.35
C ALA A 81 23.94 10.52 22.01
N GLY A 82 24.71 11.27 22.80
CA GLY A 82 24.89 12.72 22.58
C GLY A 82 23.60 13.54 22.65
N GLY A 83 22.59 13.09 23.41
CA GLY A 83 21.28 13.74 23.49
C GLY A 83 20.36 13.48 22.28
N VAL A 84 20.77 12.60 21.37
CA VAL A 84 19.98 12.19 20.19
C VAL A 84 19.43 10.78 20.41
N LEU A 85 18.16 10.57 20.07
CA LEU A 85 17.54 9.25 19.99
C LEU A 85 17.83 8.63 18.61
N TYR A 86 18.48 7.48 18.62
CA TYR A 86 18.62 6.59 17.49
C TYR A 86 17.68 5.41 17.68
N ARG A 87 16.65 5.31 16.85
CA ARG A 87 15.72 4.18 16.85
C ARG A 87 15.97 3.33 15.63
N VAL A 88 16.45 2.11 15.85
CA VAL A 88 16.77 1.14 14.80
C VAL A 88 15.63 0.14 14.68
N PHE A 89 15.17 -0.13 13.46
CA PHE A 89 14.09 -1.10 13.21
C PHE A 89 14.62 -2.31 12.45
N LEU A 90 14.28 -3.50 12.95
CA LEU A 90 14.45 -4.74 12.21
C LEU A 90 13.14 -5.04 11.49
N LEU A 91 13.15 -5.06 10.15
CA LEU A 91 11.95 -5.34 9.35
C LEU A 91 11.79 -6.85 9.10
N HIS A 92 10.56 -7.35 9.23
CA HIS A 92 10.26 -8.75 8.93
C HIS A 92 10.22 -8.97 7.43
N PHE A 93 11.18 -9.71 6.87
CA PHE A 93 11.09 -10.18 5.50
C PHE A 93 10.51 -11.61 5.46
N TRP A 94 9.41 -11.81 4.75
CA TRP A 94 9.10 -13.11 4.17
C TRP A 94 8.87 -12.87 2.67
N ARG A 95 9.52 -13.67 1.83
CA ARG A 95 9.44 -13.53 0.38
C ARG A 95 7.99 -13.84 -0.06
N ARG A 96 7.23 -12.84 -0.50
CA ARG A 96 5.93 -13.06 -1.13
C ARG A 96 6.15 -13.34 -2.62
N VAL A 97 6.40 -14.60 -2.98
CA VAL A 97 6.27 -15.01 -4.39
C VAL A 97 4.77 -15.06 -4.71
N SER A 98 4.25 -13.97 -5.27
CA SER A 98 2.94 -13.97 -5.93
C SER A 98 3.10 -14.54 -7.33
N GLY A 99 3.15 -15.88 -7.44
CA GLY A 99 2.99 -16.56 -8.72
C GLY A 99 1.49 -16.73 -9.00
N ARG A 100 0.90 -15.90 -9.85
CA ARG A 100 -0.39 -16.25 -10.48
C ARG A 100 -0.06 -16.98 -11.77
N THR A 101 -0.02 -18.32 -11.71
CA THR A 101 -0.13 -19.14 -12.91
C THR A 101 -1.59 -19.07 -13.37
N GLY A 102 -1.86 -18.22 -14.37
CA GLY A 102 -3.06 -18.38 -15.17
C GLY A 102 -2.95 -19.65 -16.00
N PRO A 103 -4.04 -20.38 -16.28
CA PRO A 103 -3.98 -21.49 -17.22
C PRO A 103 -3.49 -20.97 -18.57
N VAL A 104 -2.55 -21.70 -19.18
CA VAL A 104 -2.22 -21.53 -20.60
C VAL A 104 -3.47 -21.92 -21.37
N ALA A 105 -4.28 -20.93 -21.77
CA ALA A 105 -5.30 -21.14 -22.76
C ALA A 105 -4.59 -21.40 -24.08
N SER A 106 -4.54 -22.68 -24.46
CA SER A 106 -4.11 -23.13 -25.77
C SER A 106 -4.87 -22.38 -26.86
N THR A 107 -4.16 -22.00 -27.90
CA THR A 107 -4.66 -21.35 -29.11
C THR A 107 -5.77 -22.18 -29.76
N ALA A 108 -7.00 -21.65 -29.76
CA ALA A 108 -8.01 -21.96 -30.76
C ALA A 108 -8.96 -20.76 -30.94
N THR A 109 -8.88 -20.15 -32.12
CA THR A 109 -9.72 -19.07 -32.65
C THR A 109 -11.23 -19.44 -32.67
N PRO A 110 -12.17 -18.49 -32.51
CA PRO A 110 -13.59 -18.77 -32.22
C PRO A 110 -14.49 -18.84 -33.48
N PRO A 111 -15.76 -19.29 -33.37
CA PRO A 111 -16.80 -18.85 -34.28
C PRO A 111 -17.94 -18.05 -33.60
N GLN A 112 -18.04 -16.82 -34.09
CA GLN A 112 -19.17 -15.91 -34.30
C GLN A 112 -20.60 -16.36 -33.95
N SER A 113 -21.32 -15.49 -33.21
CA SER A 113 -22.71 -15.04 -33.42
C SER A 113 -23.17 -14.31 -32.12
N ARG A 114 -23.93 -13.22 -32.07
CA ARG A 114 -24.55 -12.30 -33.02
C ARG A 114 -24.98 -11.10 -32.16
N TRP A 115 -24.51 -9.90 -32.47
CA TRP A 115 -25.00 -8.66 -31.86
C TRP A 115 -26.46 -8.43 -32.27
N ARG A 116 -27.39 -8.19 -31.31
CA ARG A 116 -28.53 -7.25 -31.47
C ARG A 116 -29.07 -6.72 -30.13
N ARG A 117 -28.71 -5.46 -29.88
CA ARG A 117 -29.46 -4.27 -29.40
C ARG A 117 -30.54 -4.38 -28.28
N ARG A 118 -30.30 -3.59 -27.22
CA ARG A 118 -31.22 -3.05 -26.19
C ARG A 118 -32.46 -2.36 -26.78
N GLN A 119 -33.62 -2.39 -26.11
CA GLN A 119 -34.14 -1.37 -25.18
C GLN A 119 -35.64 -1.57 -24.81
N ARG A 120 -35.95 -1.11 -23.59
CA ARG A 120 -37.19 -1.04 -22.78
C ARG A 120 -38.48 -0.60 -23.50
N ALA A 121 -39.64 -1.06 -23.00
CA ALA A 121 -40.63 -0.28 -22.23
C ALA A 121 -42.02 -0.96 -22.22
N GLY A 122 -42.72 -0.93 -21.07
CA GLY A 122 -44.12 -1.35 -20.97
C GLY A 122 -44.58 -1.56 -19.53
N TYR A 123 -44.97 -0.48 -18.85
CA TYR A 123 -45.59 -0.46 -17.52
C TYR A 123 -47.10 -0.20 -17.67
N ARG A 124 -47.90 -0.59 -16.66
CA ARG A 124 -49.37 -0.39 -16.44
C ARG A 124 -50.27 -1.42 -17.11
N GLY A 125 -51.34 -1.93 -16.49
CA GLY A 125 -52.05 -1.56 -15.27
C GLY A 125 -53.22 -2.52 -15.00
N ARG A 126 -53.82 -2.36 -13.83
CA ARG A 126 -54.76 -3.24 -13.12
C ARG A 126 -56.23 -2.93 -13.49
N HIS A 127 -57.15 -3.84 -13.09
CA HIS A 127 -58.64 -3.76 -13.07
C HIS A 127 -59.34 -4.12 -14.39
N GLY A 128 -60.44 -4.86 -14.47
CA GLY A 128 -61.32 -5.51 -13.50
C GLY A 128 -62.64 -5.94 -14.19
N ARG A 129 -63.25 -7.06 -13.75
CA ARG A 129 -64.67 -7.47 -13.82
C ARG A 129 -65.44 -7.39 -15.16
N HIS A 130 -65.94 -8.53 -15.65
CA HIS A 130 -67.35 -8.96 -15.54
C HIS A 130 -67.65 -10.14 -16.49
N ALA A 131 -68.25 -11.21 -15.94
CA ALA A 131 -69.08 -12.15 -16.70
C ALA A 131 -70.42 -11.47 -17.05
N PRO A 132 -71.18 -11.93 -18.08
CA PRO A 132 -72.11 -13.03 -17.83
C PRO A 132 -72.35 -14.02 -19.01
N ARG A 133 -72.85 -15.20 -18.60
CA ARG A 133 -73.79 -16.18 -19.23
C ARG A 133 -74.26 -15.92 -20.66
N THR A 134 -74.31 -16.97 -21.50
CA THR A 134 -75.53 -17.80 -21.76
C THR A 134 -75.32 -18.88 -22.82
N ALA A 135 -76.00 -20.03 -22.61
CA ALA A 135 -76.57 -21.00 -23.58
C ALA A 135 -75.60 -21.66 -24.58
N ARG A 136 -75.62 -22.99 -24.78
CA ARG A 136 -76.78 -23.88 -24.90
C ARG A 136 -76.35 -25.33 -24.67
#